data_AF-E3NFI8-F1
#
_entry.id   AF-E3NFI8-F1
#
_cell.length_a   1.000
_cell.length_b   1.000
_cell.length_c   1.000
_cell.angle_alpha   90.00
_cell.angle_beta   90.00
_cell.angle_gamma   90.00
#
_symmetry.space_group_name_H-M   'P 1'
#
loop_
_entity.id
_entity.type
_entity.pdbx_description
1 polymer ?
#
loop_
_entity_poly.entity_id
_entity_poly.type
_entity_poly.pdbx_seq_one_letter_code
_entity_poly.pdbx_strand_id
1 'polypeptide(L)' 'MSSEKKTDDQGVMPTASSVNKEEFETLIPTIQVKVFNPKKNCWETMSVMLYSGASQTYADMKIFKEWNLPDKRQMTD' A
#
# COMPACT_ATOMS: atom_id res chain seq x y z
N MET A 1 -63.89 19.53 -6.28
CA MET A 1 -63.15 20.28 -5.25
C MET A 1 -62.51 19.25 -4.34
N SER A 2 -61.25 18.90 -4.62
CA SER A 2 -60.06 19.35 -3.85
C SER A 2 -59.91 18.50 -2.58
N SER A 3 -58.81 17.81 -2.30
CA SER A 3 -57.42 18.06 -2.69
C SER A 3 -56.61 16.76 -2.66
N GLU A 4 -55.72 16.59 -3.63
CA GLU A 4 -54.65 15.59 -3.61
C GLU A 4 -53.68 15.91 -2.46
N LYS A 5 -53.45 14.93 -1.60
CA LYS A 5 -52.46 15.02 -0.53
C LYS A 5 -51.11 14.59 -1.12
N LYS A 6 -50.29 15.56 -1.54
CA LYS A 6 -48.87 15.31 -1.84
C LYS A 6 -48.19 14.84 -0.56
N THR A 7 -47.83 13.56 -0.50
CA THR A 7 -46.78 13.08 0.39
C THR A 7 -45.47 13.53 -0.21
N ASP A 8 -44.83 14.52 0.42
CA ASP A 8 -43.42 14.80 0.20
C ASP A 8 -42.64 13.53 0.53
N ASP A 9 -42.19 12.86 -0.53
CA ASP A 9 -41.22 11.78 -0.47
C ASP A 9 -39.89 12.44 -0.12
N GLN A 10 -39.74 12.82 1.16
CA GLN A 10 -38.49 13.25 1.72
C GLN A 10 -37.61 12.00 1.82
N GLY A 11 -37.05 11.62 0.67
CA GLY A 11 -36.07 10.57 0.55
C GLY A 11 -34.97 10.86 1.56
N VAL A 12 -35.01 10.12 2.66
CA VAL A 12 -33.92 10.07 3.63
C VAL A 12 -32.76 9.45 2.86
N MET A 13 -31.93 10.31 2.27
CA MET A 13 -30.60 9.92 1.81
C MET A 13 -29.92 9.26 3.00
N PRO A 14 -29.54 7.97 2.91
CA PRO A 14 -28.75 7.36 3.96
C PRO A 14 -27.41 8.09 3.95
N THR A 15 -27.22 9.01 4.89
CA THR A 15 -25.90 9.56 5.17
C THR A 15 -25.01 8.37 5.50
N ALA A 16 -23.99 8.12 4.67
CA ALA A 16 -23.02 7.03 4.82
C ALA A 16 -22.10 7.26 6.03
N SER A 17 -22.68 7.50 7.19
CA SER A 17 -22.01 7.77 8.46
C SER A 17 -22.57 6.86 9.55
N SER A 18 -22.78 5.59 9.23
CA SER A 18 -22.51 4.54 10.20
C SER A 18 -21.20 3.90 9.79
N VAL A 19 -20.09 4.59 10.12
CA VAL A 19 -18.79 3.93 10.14
C VAL A 19 -18.92 2.86 11.22
N ASN A 20 -19.22 1.64 10.79
CA ASN A 20 -18.94 0.47 11.59
C ASN A 20 -17.48 0.61 11.98
N LYS A 21 -17.21 0.74 13.29
CA LYS A 21 -15.86 0.62 13.85
C LYS A 21 -15.43 -0.85 13.80
N GLU A 22 -15.57 -1.47 12.63
CA GLU A 22 -14.74 -2.61 12.31
C GLU A 22 -13.34 -2.00 12.17
N GLU A 23 -12.45 -2.36 13.10
CA GLU A 23 -11.03 -2.06 12.95
C GLU A 23 -10.60 -2.66 11.61
N PHE A 24 -10.57 -1.83 10.57
CA PHE A 24 -10.03 -2.24 9.29
C PHE A 24 -8.55 -2.48 9.51
N GLU A 25 -8.18 -3.76 9.65
CA GLU A 25 -6.79 -4.17 9.56
C GLU A 25 -6.23 -3.60 8.25
N THR A 26 -5.30 -2.65 8.39
CA THR A 26 -4.66 -2.06 7.21
C THR A 26 -3.65 -3.07 6.69
N LEU A 27 -4.06 -3.81 5.66
CA LEU A 27 -3.18 -4.75 4.97
C LEU A 27 -2.26 -3.97 4.04
N ILE A 28 -0.95 -4.06 4.29
CA ILE A 28 0.06 -3.59 3.34
C ILE A 28 0.33 -4.76 2.36
N PRO A 29 -0.07 -4.65 1.08
CA PRO A 29 0.09 -5.76 0.17
C PRO A 29 1.56 -6.01 -0.15
N THR A 30 1.91 -7.29 -0.30
CA THR A 30 3.22 -7.72 -0.77
C THR A 30 3.09 -8.24 -2.20
N ILE A 31 3.91 -7.72 -3.10
CA ILE A 31 4.00 -8.19 -4.49
C ILE A 31 5.32 -8.89 -4.74
N GLN A 32 5.35 -9.78 -5.74
CA GLN A 32 6.59 -10.36 -6.25
C GLN A 32 7.08 -9.56 -7.46
N VAL A 33 8.37 -9.25 -7.45
CA VAL A 33 9.07 -8.56 -8.54
C VAL A 33 10.34 -9.33 -8.91
N LYS A 34 10.80 -9.15 -10.15
CA LYS A 34 12.14 -9.61 -10.55
C LYS A 34 13.13 -8.48 -10.34
N VAL A 35 14.24 -8.78 -9.67
CA VAL A 35 15.34 -7.85 -9.40
C VAL A 35 16.64 -8.47 -9.88
N PHE A 36 17.49 -7.67 -10.51
CA PHE A 36 18.77 -8.15 -11.03
C PHE A 36 19.83 -8.20 -9.92
N ASN A 37 20.41 -9.38 -9.71
CA ASN A 37 21.53 -9.61 -8.79
C ASN A 37 22.86 -9.45 -9.55
N PRO A 38 23.62 -8.36 -9.35
CA PRO A 38 24.86 -8.12 -10.08
C PRO A 38 25.97 -9.12 -9.73
N LYS A 39 25.96 -9.69 -8.52
CA LYS A 39 26.97 -10.67 -8.08
C LYS A 39 26.83 -12.01 -8.78
N LYS A 40 25.60 -12.44 -9.05
CA LYS A 40 25.31 -13.71 -9.74
C LYS A 40 25.02 -13.54 -11.24
N ASN A 41 24.92 -12.30 -11.72
CA ASN A 41 24.58 -11.96 -13.10
C ASN A 41 23.26 -12.61 -13.55
N CYS A 42 22.23 -12.56 -12.70
CA CYS A 42 20.94 -13.18 -12.98
C CYS A 42 19.77 -12.39 -12.37
N TRP A 43 18.56 -12.67 -12.85
CA TRP A 43 17.32 -12.14 -12.28
C TRP A 43 16.79 -13.07 -11.20
N GLU A 44 16.54 -12.52 -10.01
CA GLU A 44 15.98 -13.23 -8.86
C GLU A 44 14.59 -12.67 -8.52
N THR A 45 13.69 -13.50 -7.98
CA THR A 45 12.39 -13.04 -7.50
C THR A 45 12.51 -12.51 -6.07
N MET A 46 11.94 -11.34 -5.80
CA MET A 46 11.87 -10.71 -4.48
C MET A 46 10.46 -10.26 -4.13
N SER A 47 10.16 -10.27 -2.84
CA SER A 47 8.92 -9.73 -2.27
C SER A 47 9.11 -8.27 -1.88
N VAL A 48 8.18 -7.40 -2.29
CA VAL A 48 8.18 -5.97 -1.96
C VAL A 48 6.85 -5.59 -1.34
N MET A 49 6.89 -4.89 -0.20
CA MET A 49 5.71 -4.30 0.42
C MET A 49 5.35 -2.99 -0.30
N LEU A 50 4.12 -2.88 -0.78
CA LEU A 50 3.59 -1.67 -1.41
C LEU A 50 3.00 -0.76 -0.34
N TYR A 51 3.82 0.14 0.18
CA TYR A 51 3.42 1.09 1.22
C TYR A 51 3.36 2.52 0.65
N SER A 52 2.15 2.99 0.32
CA SER A 52 1.93 4.32 -0.25
C SER A 52 2.30 5.48 0.70
N GLY A 53 2.45 5.20 1.99
CA GLY A 53 2.88 6.17 2.99
C GLY A 53 4.40 6.40 3.03
N ALA A 54 5.22 5.60 2.34
CA ALA A 54 6.66 5.82 2.26
C ALA A 54 7.05 6.49 0.94
N SER A 55 7.96 7.46 1.05
CA SER A 55 8.62 8.09 -0.10
C SER A 55 9.85 7.32 -0.59
N GLN A 56 10.28 6.30 0.15
CA GLN A 56 11.46 5.49 -0.14
C GLN A 56 11.20 4.00 0.04
N THR A 57 11.81 3.19 -0.81
CA THR A 57 11.85 1.74 -0.65
C THR A 57 13.04 1.33 0.21
N TYR A 58 12.80 0.42 1.16
CA TYR A 58 13.84 -0.20 1.97
C TYR A 58 14.04 -1.64 1.54
N ALA A 59 15.28 -2.09 1.53
CA ALA A 59 15.64 -3.48 1.29
C ALA A 59 16.33 -4.07 2.54
N ASP A 60 16.17 -5.37 2.75
CA ASP A 60 16.83 -6.07 3.85
C ASP A 60 18.35 -5.94 3.74
N MET A 61 19.03 -5.61 4.84
CA MET A 61 20.49 -5.51 4.92
C MET A 61 21.19 -6.82 4.51
N LYS A 62 20.51 -7.96 4.68
CA LYS A 62 20.98 -9.27 4.19
C LYS A 62 21.22 -9.26 2.68
N ILE A 63 20.35 -8.60 1.90
CA ILE A 63 20.49 -8.47 0.45
C ILE A 63 21.75 -7.68 0.11
N PHE A 64 22.02 -6.57 0.80
CA PHE A 64 23.23 -5.77 0.56
C PHE A 64 24.50 -6.59 0.74
N LYS A 65 24.58 -7.39 1.82
CA LYS A 65 25.72 -8.28 2.08
C LYS A 65 25.82 -9.41 1.06
N GLU A 66 24.70 -10.09 0.79
CA GLU A 66 24.69 -11.24 -0.12
C GLU A 66 25.03 -10.86 -1.55
N TRP A 67 24.54 -9.71 -2.01
CA TRP A 67 24.70 -9.18 -3.38
C TRP A 67 25.91 -8.26 -3.53
N ASN A 68 26.66 -8.00 -2.44
CA ASN A 68 27.81 -7.10 -2.43
C ASN A 68 27.47 -5.68 -2.94
N LEU A 69 26.33 -5.15 -2.49
CA LEU A 69 25.86 -3.81 -2.86
C LEU A 69 26.53 -2.75 -1.96
N PRO A 70 26.78 -1.53 -2.48
CA PRO A 70 27.35 -0.45 -1.68
C PRO A 70 26.39 -0.06 -0.54
N ASP A 71 26.91 -0.03 0.68
CA ASP A 71 26.18 0.51 1.82
C ASP A 71 26.22 2.04 1.73
N LYS A 72 25.05 2.66 1.53
CA LYS A 72 24.93 4.13 1.45
C LYS A 72 25.40 4.84 2.73
N ARG A 73 25.60 4.12 3.84
CA ARG A 73 26.20 4.66 5.08
C ARG A 73 27.71 4.92 4.99
N GLN A 74 28.38 4.50 3.91
CA GLN A 74 29.82 4.68 3.73
C GLN A 74 30.18 5.79 2.73
N MET A 75 29.21 6.48 2.14
CA MET A 75 29.44 7.64 1.28
C MET A 75 29.36 8.95 2.08
N THR A 76 30.30 9.12 3.00
CA THR A 76 30.64 10.43 3.59
C THR A 76 32.15 10.40 3.81
N ASP A 77 32.88 10.91 2.81
CA ASP A 77 34.25 11.40 2.95
C ASP A 77 34.24 12.83 3.50
#